data_AF-E9IU99-F1
#
_entry.id   AF-E9IU99-F1
#
_cell.length_a   1.000
_cell.length_b   1.000
_cell.length_c   1.000
_cell.angle_alpha   90.00
_cell.angle_beta   90.00
_cell.angle_gamma   90.00
#
_symmetry.space_group_name_H-M   'P 1'
#
loop_
_entity.id
_entity.type
_entity.pdbx_description
1 polymer ?
#
loop_
_entity_poly.entity_id
_entity_poly.type
_entity_poly.pdbx_seq_one_letter_code
_entity_poly.pdbx_strand_id
1 'polypeptide(L)'
;MILLQIMETSSRSAEPTKVIEESENCDENIKGYVEPRFECPICLTWLRNPVLTSCGHKFCSQCIHTWLKKKGACCPVDGQPLKSEDLFPDLYTSREISQKRTSCVYQQFGCEVKLSPVDMEMHITQCTYKQNLSEPQEKRTNAMSAESKLWDPPLKKGIQVADKEELSSDWQQLLK
;
A
#
# COMPACT_ATOMS: atom_id res chain seq x y z
N MET A 1 36.04 -17.24 53.41
CA MET A 1 35.78 -15.86 53.86
C MET A 1 35.42 -15.08 52.60
N ILE A 2 34.14 -15.05 52.22
CA ILE A 2 33.15 -14.01 52.60
C ILE A 2 33.52 -12.70 51.86
N LEU A 3 32.74 -12.07 50.98
CA LEU A 3 31.37 -12.18 50.50
C LEU A 3 31.30 -11.43 49.15
N LEU A 4 30.46 -11.91 48.23
CA LEU A 4 29.95 -11.13 47.11
C LEU A 4 29.21 -9.90 47.64
N GLN A 5 29.65 -8.69 47.29
CA GLN A 5 28.80 -7.51 47.49
C GLN A 5 27.90 -7.34 46.27
N ILE A 6 26.73 -7.94 46.43
CA ILE A 6 25.50 -7.65 45.71
C ILE A 6 25.19 -6.16 45.94
N MET A 7 25.00 -5.40 44.85
CA MET A 7 24.30 -4.13 44.89
C MET A 7 22.91 -4.36 44.30
N GLU A 8 21.95 -4.49 45.20
CA GLU A 8 20.52 -4.46 44.93
C GLU A 8 20.11 -3.01 44.64
N THR A 9 19.51 -2.77 43.47
CA THR A 9 18.59 -1.66 43.29
C THR A 9 17.27 -2.21 42.80
N SER A 10 16.36 -2.35 43.75
CA SER A 10 14.94 -2.54 43.53
C SER A 10 14.31 -1.23 43.07
N SER A 11 13.64 -1.23 41.92
CA SER A 11 12.55 -0.28 41.67
C SER A 11 11.52 -0.91 40.74
N ARG A 12 10.33 -1.09 41.34
CA ARG A 12 9.13 -1.72 40.81
C ARG A 12 8.35 -0.74 39.93
N SER A 13 7.94 -1.26 38.77
CA SER A 13 6.74 -1.00 37.95
C SER A 13 6.22 0.43 37.74
N ALA A 14 6.08 0.81 36.45
CA ALA A 14 4.88 1.46 35.93
C ALA A 14 4.83 1.34 34.40
N GLU A 15 3.94 0.48 33.88
CA GLU A 15 3.35 0.66 32.56
C GLU A 15 2.46 1.91 32.57
N PRO A 16 2.38 2.63 31.46
CA PRO A 16 1.15 3.31 31.10
C PRO A 16 0.68 2.81 29.73
N THR A 17 -0.33 1.96 29.77
CA THR A 17 -1.33 1.81 28.70
C THR A 17 -1.90 3.18 28.36
N LYS A 18 -1.77 3.59 27.08
CA LYS A 18 -2.67 4.56 26.49
C LYS A 18 -3.19 4.02 25.16
N VAL A 19 -4.37 3.43 25.25
CA VAL A 19 -5.35 3.27 24.18
C VAL A 19 -5.86 4.64 23.71
N ILE A 20 -6.52 4.63 22.54
CA ILE A 20 -7.32 5.69 21.89
C ILE A 20 -6.48 6.50 20.88
N GLU A 21 -6.82 6.63 19.59
CA GLU A 21 -8.11 6.57 18.89
C GLU A 21 -7.87 6.18 17.42
N GLU A 22 -8.84 5.50 16.83
CA GLU A 22 -8.95 5.27 15.40
C GLU A 22 -9.12 6.60 14.65
N SER A 23 -8.32 6.81 13.61
CA SER A 23 -8.64 7.75 12.55
C SER A 23 -8.47 7.02 11.22
N GLU A 24 -9.59 6.87 10.53
CA GLU A 24 -9.73 6.28 9.21
C GLU A 24 -8.78 6.98 8.22
N ASN A 25 -7.79 6.26 7.72
CA ASN A 25 -7.09 6.61 6.50
C ASN A 25 -6.94 5.36 5.62
N CYS A 26 -7.88 5.21 4.69
CA CYS A 26 -7.94 4.09 3.76
C CYS A 26 -6.97 4.28 2.60
N ASP A 27 -5.65 4.35 2.85
CA ASP A 27 -4.65 4.34 1.76
C ASP A 27 -3.26 3.78 2.13
N GLU A 28 -2.99 3.40 3.39
CA GLU A 28 -1.59 3.13 3.81
C GLU A 28 -1.20 1.65 3.99
N ASN A 29 -2.07 0.68 3.70
CA ASN A 29 -1.79 -0.73 4.02
C ASN A 29 -1.37 -1.62 2.82
N ILE A 30 -0.64 -1.07 1.83
CA ILE A 30 -0.06 -1.86 0.72
C ILE A 30 1.48 -1.89 0.76
N LYS A 31 2.11 -1.34 1.80
CA LYS A 31 3.57 -1.47 1.97
C LYS A 31 3.87 -2.82 2.63
N GLY A 32 3.94 -3.86 1.81
CA GLY A 32 4.40 -5.18 2.26
C GLY A 32 5.70 -5.06 3.06
N TYR A 33 5.83 -5.87 4.10
CA TYR A 33 6.99 -5.83 5.01
C TYR A 33 8.30 -5.92 4.21
N VAL A 34 9.14 -4.88 4.36
CA VAL A 34 10.50 -4.84 3.82
C VAL A 34 11.45 -5.15 4.98
N GLU A 35 12.29 -6.16 4.84
CA GLU A 35 13.35 -6.38 5.84
C GLU A 35 14.28 -5.17 5.83
N PRO A 36 14.67 -4.60 6.99
CA PRO A 36 15.47 -3.37 7.05
C PRO A 36 16.76 -3.41 6.23
N ARG A 37 17.39 -4.58 6.08
CA ARG A 37 18.60 -4.79 5.26
C ARG A 37 18.38 -4.61 3.75
N PHE A 38 17.12 -4.62 3.29
CA PHE A 38 16.72 -4.44 1.89
C PHE A 38 15.98 -3.12 1.66
N GLU A 39 15.85 -2.27 2.68
CA GLU A 39 15.18 -0.98 2.59
C GLU A 39 16.18 0.13 2.23
N CYS A 40 15.83 0.95 1.26
CA CYS A 40 16.59 2.14 0.90
C CYS A 40 16.30 3.28 1.89
N PRO A 41 17.30 3.86 2.59
CA PRO A 41 17.06 4.95 3.54
C PRO A 41 16.53 6.26 2.92
N ILE A 42 16.58 6.39 1.58
CA ILE A 42 16.13 7.60 0.87
C ILE A 42 14.66 7.49 0.44
N CYS A 43 14.28 6.39 -0.23
CA CYS A 43 12.91 6.19 -0.74
C CYS A 43 12.05 5.30 0.16
N LEU A 44 12.63 4.72 1.21
CA LEU A 44 11.97 3.85 2.18
C LEU A 44 11.29 2.65 1.52
N THR A 45 11.81 2.14 0.40
CA THR A 45 11.27 0.98 -0.31
C THR A 45 12.39 -0.02 -0.61
N TRP A 46 12.04 -1.18 -1.21
CA TRP A 46 13.00 -2.17 -1.66
C TRP A 46 14.13 -1.54 -2.48
N LEU A 47 15.38 -1.89 -2.16
CA LEU A 47 16.55 -1.43 -2.89
C LEU A 47 16.48 -1.86 -4.37
N ARG A 48 16.47 -0.88 -5.28
CA ARG A 48 16.53 -1.08 -6.74
C ARG A 48 17.93 -0.79 -7.23
N ASN A 49 18.55 -1.79 -7.86
CA ASN A 49 19.96 -1.72 -8.25
C ASN A 49 20.82 -1.24 -7.07
N PRO A 50 20.86 -2.00 -5.96
CA PRO A 50 21.52 -1.58 -4.73
C PRO A 50 22.98 -1.21 -5.00
N VAL A 51 23.41 -0.11 -4.41
CA VAL A 51 24.82 0.30 -4.33
C VAL A 51 25.24 0.40 -2.88
N LEU A 52 26.46 -0.03 -2.60
CA LEU A 52 27.12 0.08 -1.31
C LEU A 52 28.09 1.27 -1.36
N THR A 53 28.03 2.13 -0.36
CA THR A 53 28.97 3.25 -0.20
C THR A 53 30.25 2.80 0.48
N SER A 54 31.33 3.59 0.35
CA SER A 54 32.58 3.39 1.09
C SER A 54 32.40 3.39 2.62
N CYS A 55 31.40 4.09 3.14
CA CYS A 55 31.03 4.05 4.56
C CYS A 55 30.13 2.85 4.96
N GLY A 56 29.75 1.99 4.03
CA GLY A 56 29.03 0.73 4.31
C GLY A 56 27.50 0.81 4.27
N HIS A 57 26.92 1.93 3.85
CA HIS A 57 25.47 2.10 3.74
C HIS A 57 24.96 1.74 2.34
N LYS A 58 23.73 1.20 2.25
CA LYS A 58 23.12 0.76 0.99
C LYS A 58 22.00 1.69 0.53
N PHE A 59 21.95 1.97 -0.76
CA PHE A 59 20.92 2.80 -1.38
C PHE A 59 20.50 2.25 -2.74
N CYS A 60 19.33 2.65 -3.25
CA CYS A 60 19.05 2.50 -4.68
C CYS A 60 20.04 3.36 -5.47
N SER A 61 20.57 2.83 -6.58
CA SER A 61 21.50 3.58 -7.44
C SER A 61 20.95 4.97 -7.80
N GLN A 62 19.71 5.05 -8.29
CA GLN A 62 19.12 6.33 -8.69
C GLN A 62 18.93 7.30 -7.51
N CYS A 63 18.61 6.79 -6.32
CA CYS A 63 18.38 7.61 -5.14
C CYS A 63 19.65 8.31 -4.68
N ILE A 64 20.76 7.57 -4.52
CA ILE A 64 22.01 8.17 -4.05
C ILE A 64 22.63 9.10 -5.10
N HIS A 65 22.55 8.78 -6.40
CA HIS A 65 23.03 9.68 -7.44
C HIS A 65 22.23 11.00 -7.46
N THR A 66 20.92 10.93 -7.24
CA THR A 66 20.07 12.14 -7.14
C THR A 66 20.42 12.96 -5.90
N TRP A 67 20.69 12.30 -4.77
CA TRP A 67 21.14 12.95 -3.54
C TRP A 67 22.47 13.69 -3.75
N LEU A 68 23.49 13.01 -4.26
CA LEU A 68 24.82 13.58 -4.49
C LEU A 68 24.78 14.79 -5.44
N LYS A 69 23.86 14.79 -6.42
CA LYS A 69 23.65 15.93 -7.33
C LYS A 69 22.93 17.12 -6.69
N LYS A 70 22.03 16.89 -5.73
CA LYS A 70 21.13 17.93 -5.19
C LYS A 70 21.55 18.48 -3.82
N LYS A 71 21.97 17.60 -2.91
CA LYS A 71 22.06 17.89 -1.47
C LYS A 71 23.49 17.85 -0.92
N GLY A 72 24.44 17.28 -1.65
CA GLY A 72 25.87 17.40 -1.34
C GLY A 72 26.64 16.09 -1.45
N ALA A 73 27.98 16.21 -1.42
CA ALA A 73 28.94 15.11 -1.49
C ALA A 73 29.10 14.41 -0.13
N CYS A 74 28.00 13.95 0.46
CA CYS A 74 27.99 13.23 1.72
C CYS A 74 26.94 12.11 1.74
N CYS A 75 27.16 11.12 2.62
CA CYS A 75 26.23 10.04 2.87
C CYS A 75 25.01 10.54 3.66
N PRO A 76 23.77 10.21 3.24
CA PRO A 76 22.54 10.61 3.93
C PRO A 76 22.35 10.06 5.34
N VAL A 77 23.07 8.99 5.71
CA VAL A 77 22.85 8.27 6.99
C VAL A 77 23.77 8.75 8.10
N ASP A 78 25.05 8.94 7.79
CA ASP A 78 26.11 9.27 8.77
C ASP A 78 26.84 10.58 8.47
N GLY A 79 26.51 11.26 7.36
CA GLY A 79 27.13 12.53 6.96
C GLY A 79 28.57 12.41 6.45
N GLN A 80 29.12 11.20 6.31
CA GLN A 80 30.51 11.03 5.84
C GLN A 80 30.69 11.54 4.41
N PRO A 81 31.86 12.10 4.05
CA PRO A 81 32.14 12.52 2.68
C PRO A 81 31.97 11.37 1.70
N LEU A 82 31.22 11.60 0.63
CA LEU A 82 30.87 10.57 -0.34
C LEU A 82 30.76 11.18 -1.74
N LYS A 83 31.45 10.58 -2.71
CA LYS A 83 31.36 10.97 -4.13
C LYS A 83 30.76 9.85 -4.96
N SER A 84 30.53 10.13 -6.24
CA SER A 84 29.94 9.13 -7.16
C SER A 84 30.88 7.95 -7.40
N GLU A 85 32.20 8.18 -7.30
CA GLU A 85 33.23 7.15 -7.49
C GLU A 85 33.31 6.18 -6.29
N ASP A 86 32.76 6.57 -5.14
CA ASP A 86 32.72 5.78 -3.91
C ASP A 86 31.48 4.86 -3.84
N LEU A 87 30.77 4.69 -4.96
CA LEU A 87 29.56 3.88 -5.08
C LEU A 87 29.87 2.57 -5.82
N PHE A 88 29.66 1.45 -5.12
CA PHE A 88 29.94 0.12 -5.65
C PHE A 88 28.63 -0.66 -5.84
N PRO A 89 28.36 -1.26 -7.01
CA PRO A 89 27.18 -2.12 -7.19
C PRO A 89 27.17 -3.30 -6.21
N ASP A 90 26.11 -3.43 -5.43
CA ASP A 90 25.94 -4.52 -4.47
C ASP A 90 25.19 -5.70 -5.11
N LEU A 91 25.91 -6.46 -5.93
CA LEU A 91 25.36 -7.60 -6.66
C LEU A 91 24.88 -8.72 -5.72
N TYR A 92 25.43 -8.82 -4.51
CA TYR A 92 25.00 -9.80 -3.52
C TYR A 92 23.57 -9.48 -3.05
N THR A 93 23.35 -8.25 -2.56
CA THR A 93 22.03 -7.81 -2.11
C THR A 93 21.01 -7.85 -3.24
N SER A 94 21.42 -7.48 -4.47
CA SER A 94 20.56 -7.60 -5.65
C SER A 94 20.04 -9.04 -5.84
N ARG A 95 20.93 -10.04 -5.77
CA ARG A 95 20.54 -11.45 -5.87
C ARG A 95 19.64 -11.90 -4.73
N GLU A 96 19.93 -11.48 -3.49
CA GLU A 96 19.09 -11.81 -2.34
C GLU A 96 17.66 -11.29 -2.54
N ILE A 97 17.49 -10.05 -2.97
CA ILE A 97 16.19 -9.44 -3.26
C ILE A 97 15.49 -10.18 -4.40
N SER A 98 16.21 -10.50 -5.49
CA SER A 98 15.65 -11.24 -6.63
C SER A 98 15.17 -12.64 -6.27
N GLN A 99 15.71 -13.27 -5.22
CA GLN A 99 15.27 -14.59 -4.76
C GLN A 99 14.05 -14.55 -3.84
N LYS A 100 13.74 -13.39 -3.25
CA LYS A 100 12.49 -13.22 -2.49
C LYS A 100 11.30 -13.45 -3.43
N ARG A 101 10.24 -14.04 -2.90
CA ARG A 101 8.99 -14.29 -3.62
C ARG A 101 7.85 -13.69 -2.82
N THR A 102 7.16 -12.74 -3.42
CA THR A 102 5.91 -12.18 -2.89
C THR A 102 4.77 -12.53 -3.84
N SER A 103 3.59 -12.81 -3.29
CA SER A 103 2.37 -12.97 -4.08
C SER A 103 1.89 -11.62 -4.59
N CYS A 104 1.23 -11.63 -5.75
CA CYS A 104 0.50 -10.46 -6.24
C CYS A 104 -0.61 -10.06 -5.27
N VAL A 105 -0.83 -8.75 -5.12
CA VAL A 105 -1.94 -8.20 -4.30
C VAL A 105 -3.32 -8.64 -4.79
N TYR A 106 -3.43 -9.01 -6.07
CA TYR A 106 -4.66 -9.53 -6.69
C TYR A 106 -4.76 -11.07 -6.61
N GLN A 107 -3.99 -11.73 -5.74
CA GLN A 107 -4.06 -13.18 -5.55
C GLN A 107 -5.47 -13.66 -5.20
N GLN A 108 -6.19 -12.89 -4.37
CA GLN A 108 -7.57 -13.19 -4.01
C GLN A 108 -8.55 -13.16 -5.21
N PHE A 109 -8.19 -12.47 -6.29
CA PHE A 109 -8.98 -12.41 -7.52
C PHE A 109 -8.54 -13.46 -8.56
N GLY A 110 -7.54 -14.28 -8.24
CA GLY A 110 -7.05 -15.37 -9.09
C GLY A 110 -5.63 -15.16 -9.65
N CYS A 111 -4.93 -14.09 -9.29
CA CYS A 111 -3.55 -13.91 -9.75
C CYS A 111 -2.56 -14.79 -8.97
N GLU A 112 -2.08 -15.87 -9.57
CA GLU A 112 -1.12 -16.79 -8.92
C GLU A 112 0.36 -16.39 -9.07
N VAL A 113 0.63 -15.25 -9.70
CA VAL A 113 1.99 -14.78 -9.96
C VAL A 113 2.74 -14.50 -8.66
N LYS A 114 3.93 -15.11 -8.53
CA LYS A 114 4.88 -14.87 -7.45
C LYS A 114 6.22 -14.43 -8.01
N LEU A 115 6.62 -13.20 -7.73
CA LEU A 115 7.83 -12.58 -8.26
C LEU A 115 8.66 -11.93 -7.15
N SER A 116 9.82 -11.39 -7.51
CA SER A 116 10.58 -10.56 -6.58
C SER A 116 9.78 -9.31 -6.21
N PRO A 117 9.95 -8.75 -5.01
CA PRO A 117 9.25 -7.52 -4.60
C PRO A 117 9.52 -6.33 -5.53
N VAL A 118 10.71 -6.27 -6.13
CA VAL A 118 11.10 -5.22 -7.09
C VAL A 118 10.38 -5.38 -8.42
N ASP A 119 10.25 -6.61 -8.92
CA ASP A 119 9.57 -6.92 -10.19
C ASP A 119 8.04 -6.89 -10.04
N MET A 120 7.53 -7.10 -8.83
CA MET A 120 6.10 -7.08 -8.53
C MET A 120 5.45 -5.74 -8.90
N GLU A 121 6.16 -4.62 -8.75
CA GLU A 121 5.64 -3.31 -9.14
C GLU A 121 5.35 -3.25 -10.65
N MET A 122 6.24 -3.79 -11.48
CA MET A 122 6.01 -3.88 -12.92
C MET A 122 4.82 -4.79 -13.24
N HIS A 123 4.73 -5.95 -12.58
CA HIS A 123 3.59 -6.85 -12.73
C HIS A 123 2.26 -6.17 -12.39
N ILE A 124 2.17 -5.45 -11.28
CA ILE A 124 0.93 -4.79 -10.84
C ILE A 124 0.40 -3.81 -11.90
N THR A 125 1.29 -3.09 -12.60
CA THR A 125 0.86 -2.17 -13.68
C THR A 125 0.20 -2.88 -14.87
N GLN A 126 0.51 -4.16 -15.08
CA GLN A 126 0.09 -4.96 -16.23
C GLN A 126 -0.79 -6.17 -15.81
N CYS A 127 -1.14 -6.27 -14.53
CA CYS A 127 -1.88 -7.43 -14.02
C CYS A 127 -3.30 -7.43 -14.57
N THR A 128 -3.69 -8.52 -15.25
CA THR A 128 -5.04 -8.69 -15.81
C THR A 128 -6.14 -8.60 -14.74
N TYR A 129 -5.83 -8.97 -13.50
CA TYR A 129 -6.77 -8.93 -12.38
C TYR A 129 -6.94 -7.54 -11.75
N LYS A 130 -6.11 -6.55 -12.13
CA LYS A 130 -6.22 -5.15 -11.64
C LYS A 130 -7.54 -4.49 -12.05
N GLN A 131 -8.11 -4.87 -13.20
CA GLN A 131 -9.33 -4.28 -13.77
C GLN A 131 -10.62 -4.99 -13.34
N ASN A 132 -10.56 -6.16 -12.72
CA ASN A 132 -11.75 -6.90 -12.25
C ASN A 132 -12.43 -6.26 -11.02
N LEU A 133 -11.98 -5.09 -10.57
CA LEU A 133 -12.63 -4.31 -9.50
C LEU A 133 -13.77 -3.41 -10.01
N SER A 134 -14.05 -3.39 -11.33
CA SER A 134 -15.08 -2.52 -11.93
C SER A 134 -16.18 -3.24 -12.72
N GLU A 135 -16.28 -4.57 -12.70
CA GLU A 135 -17.38 -5.29 -13.36
C GLU A 135 -18.31 -5.96 -12.34
N PRO A 136 -19.59 -5.58 -12.26
CA PRO A 136 -20.62 -6.39 -11.61
C PRO A 136 -20.69 -7.73 -12.34
N GLN A 137 -20.34 -8.82 -11.68
CA GLN A 137 -20.42 -10.17 -12.25
C GLN A 137 -21.89 -10.53 -12.49
N GLU A 138 -22.39 -10.27 -13.69
CA GLU A 138 -23.58 -10.92 -14.21
C GLU A 138 -23.30 -12.41 -14.32
N LYS A 139 -23.97 -13.17 -13.46
CA LYS A 139 -23.94 -14.62 -13.43
C LYS A 139 -24.43 -15.13 -14.78
N ARG A 140 -23.49 -15.61 -15.59
CA ARG A 140 -23.75 -16.34 -16.83
C ARG A 140 -24.23 -17.75 -16.48
N THR A 141 -25.54 -17.93 -16.35
CA THR A 141 -26.18 -19.24 -16.52
C THR A 141 -26.75 -19.32 -17.92
N ASN A 142 -26.08 -20.08 -18.80
CA ASN A 142 -26.66 -20.45 -20.09
C ASN A 142 -27.80 -21.45 -19.84
N ALA A 143 -29.03 -21.06 -20.16
CA ALA A 143 -30.13 -21.98 -20.43
C ALA A 143 -30.95 -21.42 -21.59
N MET A 144 -31.00 -22.17 -22.69
CA MET A 144 -31.87 -21.91 -23.82
C MET A 144 -33.28 -22.41 -23.47
N SER A 145 -34.27 -21.53 -23.43
CA SER A 145 -35.65 -21.88 -23.84
C SER A 145 -36.51 -20.63 -23.96
N ALA A 146 -37.40 -20.72 -24.93
CA ALA A 146 -38.34 -19.72 -25.35
C ALA A 146 -39.36 -19.37 -24.27
N GLU A 147 -40.21 -18.40 -24.64
CA GLU A 147 -41.57 -18.15 -24.19
C GLU A 147 -41.82 -17.07 -23.11
N SER A 148 -42.27 -15.94 -23.65
CA SER A 148 -43.00 -14.85 -23.00
C SER A 148 -44.18 -15.35 -22.16
N LYS A 149 -44.20 -15.03 -20.87
CA LYS A 149 -45.39 -14.98 -20.01
C LYS A 149 -45.21 -13.79 -19.06
N LEU A 150 -45.88 -12.67 -19.33
CA LEU A 150 -47.22 -12.35 -18.84
C LEU A 150 -47.24 -12.28 -17.31
N TRP A 151 -46.96 -11.09 -16.79
CA TRP A 151 -47.41 -10.72 -15.46
C TRP A 151 -48.31 -9.50 -15.60
N ASP A 152 -49.61 -9.74 -15.71
CA ASP A 152 -50.62 -8.69 -15.54
C ASP A 152 -50.80 -8.42 -14.04
N PRO A 153 -50.62 -7.19 -13.56
CA PRO A 153 -51.07 -6.81 -12.22
C PRO A 153 -52.61 -6.66 -12.18
N PRO A 154 -53.32 -7.14 -11.15
CA PRO A 154 -54.77 -7.02 -11.10
C PRO A 154 -55.24 -5.57 -10.86
N LEU A 155 -56.17 -5.14 -11.71
CA LEU A 155 -56.90 -3.87 -11.67
C LEU A 155 -57.68 -3.66 -10.36
N LYS A 156 -57.54 -2.48 -9.75
CA LYS A 156 -58.63 -1.83 -9.00
C LYS A 156 -58.83 -0.39 -9.45
N LYS A 157 -60.11 -0.13 -9.73
CA LYS A 157 -60.75 1.03 -10.36
C LYS A 157 -60.73 2.28 -9.47
N GLY A 158 -60.74 3.46 -10.09
CA GLY A 158 -61.20 4.70 -9.46
C GLY A 158 -60.76 6.01 -10.14
N ILE A 159 -61.42 6.33 -11.25
CA ILE A 159 -61.75 7.65 -11.84
C ILE A 159 -60.96 8.93 -11.46
N GLN A 160 -60.55 9.59 -12.55
CA GLN A 160 -60.08 10.96 -12.85
C GLN A 160 -60.36 12.10 -11.84
N VAL A 161 -59.44 13.06 -11.75
CA VAL A 161 -59.47 14.35 -12.48
C VAL A 161 -58.20 15.17 -12.14
N ALA A 162 -57.69 15.90 -13.14
CA ALA A 162 -56.58 16.84 -13.05
C ALA A 162 -56.97 18.11 -12.28
N ASP A 163 -56.04 18.74 -11.57
CA ASP A 163 -55.94 20.20 -11.53
C ASP A 163 -54.57 20.68 -11.05
N LYS A 164 -54.22 21.86 -11.56
CA LYS A 164 -53.05 22.70 -11.30
C LYS A 164 -53.08 23.25 -9.87
N GLU A 165 -51.92 23.50 -9.25
CA GLU A 165 -51.52 24.82 -8.73
C GLU A 165 -50.21 24.77 -7.91
N GLU A 166 -49.65 25.95 -7.73
CA GLU A 166 -48.29 26.31 -7.33
C GLU A 166 -47.93 26.14 -5.84
N LEU A 167 -46.64 26.37 -5.60
CA LEU A 167 -46.05 27.06 -4.43
C LEU A 167 -45.64 26.21 -3.23
N SER A 168 -44.33 26.08 -2.99
CA SER A 168 -43.70 26.81 -1.87
C SER A 168 -42.17 26.65 -1.89
N SER A 169 -41.50 27.79 -1.78
CA SER A 169 -40.05 28.00 -1.75
C SER A 169 -39.59 28.09 -0.31
N ASP A 170 -38.62 27.26 0.15
CA ASP A 170 -37.61 27.72 1.12
C ASP A 170 -36.47 26.69 1.36
N TRP A 171 -35.39 26.74 0.57
CA TRP A 171 -34.17 25.97 0.88
C TRP A 171 -32.87 26.79 0.81
N GLN A 172 -32.94 28.12 0.77
CA GLN A 172 -31.74 28.97 0.66
C GLN A 172 -31.50 29.92 1.85
N GLN A 173 -31.42 29.39 3.07
CA GLN A 173 -30.96 30.17 4.23
C GLN A 173 -29.93 29.49 5.16
N LEU A 174 -29.14 28.51 4.70
CA LEU A 174 -28.10 27.89 5.55
C LEU A 174 -26.68 27.93 4.98
N LEU A 175 -26.26 29.10 4.48
CA LEU A 175 -24.84 29.40 4.24
C LEU A 175 -24.51 30.86 4.62
N LYS A 176 -24.43 31.11 5.93
CA LYS A 176 -23.61 32.17 6.51
C LYS A 176 -22.63 31.56 7.49
#